data_AF-A0A1J3D3R2-F1
#
_entry.id   AF-A0A1J3D3R2-F1
#
_cell.length_a   1.000
_cell.length_b   1.000
_cell.length_c   1.000
_cell.angle_alpha   90.00
_cell.angle_beta   90.00
_cell.angle_gamma   90.00
#
_symmetry.space_group_name_H-M   'P 1'
#
loop_
_entity.id
_entity.type
_entity.pdbx_description
1 polymer ?
#
loop_
_entity_poly.entity_id
_entity_poly.type
_entity_poly.pdbx_seq_one_letter_code
_entity_poly.pdbx_strand_id
1 'polypeptide(L)'
;FTKMVRKDTVSWNSMIMGLSHHGLADKALKLFREMLDAEVKPNSVTFLAVLSACSHSGLITRGLELFKAMKETHSIQPGIEHYISMIDLLGRAGKLKEAE
;
A
#
# COMPACT_ATOMS: atom_id res chain seq x y z
N PHE A 1 -16.64 -5.84 6.57
CA PHE A 1 -15.57 -5.22 7.40
C PHE A 1 -16.10 -4.49 8.65
N THR A 2 -17.04 -3.55 8.54
CA THR A 2 -17.61 -2.81 9.69
C THR A 2 -18.31 -3.68 10.72
N LYS A 3 -18.97 -4.77 10.29
CA LYS A 3 -19.63 -5.75 11.17
C LYS A 3 -18.68 -6.75 11.87
N MET A 4 -17.37 -6.71 11.59
CA MET A 4 -16.40 -7.61 12.24
C MET A 4 -16.05 -7.09 13.62
N VAL A 5 -16.36 -7.90 14.65
CA VAL A 5 -16.12 -7.60 16.07
C VAL A 5 -14.63 -7.49 16.39
N ARG A 6 -13.80 -8.32 15.73
CA ARG A 6 -12.34 -8.27 15.85
C ARG A 6 -11.71 -8.31 14.46
N LYS A 7 -10.77 -7.41 14.22
CA LYS A 7 -9.99 -7.34 12.99
C LYS A 7 -8.54 -7.68 13.35
N ASP A 8 -7.95 -8.60 12.62
CA ASP A 8 -6.53 -8.93 12.71
C ASP A 8 -5.79 -8.47 11.45
N THR A 9 -4.46 -8.55 11.49
CA THR A 9 -3.59 -8.16 10.37
C THR A 9 -3.97 -8.85 9.06
N VAL A 10 -4.43 -10.10 9.10
CA VAL A 10 -4.85 -10.83 7.90
C VAL A 10 -6.10 -10.20 7.29
N SER A 11 -7.13 -9.93 8.10
CA SER A 11 -8.36 -9.29 7.62
C SER A 11 -8.14 -7.88 7.06
N TRP A 12 -7.25 -7.10 7.67
CA TRP A 12 -6.81 -5.79 7.14
C TRP A 12 -6.11 -5.95 5.79
N ASN A 13 -5.14 -6.85 5.71
CA ASN A 13 -4.37 -7.08 4.50
C ASN A 13 -5.26 -7.53 3.33
N SER A 14 -6.20 -8.46 3.59
CA SER A 14 -7.16 -8.91 2.57
C SER A 14 -8.01 -7.77 2.03
N MET A 15 -8.50 -6.89 2.90
CA MET A 15 -9.31 -5.74 2.48
C MET A 15 -8.49 -4.70 1.71
N ILE A 16 -7.30 -4.35 2.19
CA ILE A 16 -6.40 -3.38 1.55
C ILE A 16 -5.98 -3.90 0.16
N MET A 17 -5.60 -5.17 0.07
CA MET A 17 -5.22 -5.81 -1.19
C MET A 17 -6.39 -5.87 -2.17
N GLY A 18 -7.58 -6.25 -1.68
CA GLY A 18 -8.79 -6.22 -2.50
C GLY A 18 -9.06 -4.85 -3.10
N LEU A 19 -8.97 -3.77 -2.32
CA LEU A 19 -9.16 -2.40 -2.81
C LEU A 19 -8.06 -1.98 -3.80
N SER A 20 -6.81 -2.35 -3.52
CA SER A 20 -5.65 -2.11 -4.38
C SER A 20 -5.84 -2.72 -5.78
N HIS A 21 -6.30 -3.97 -5.87
CA HIS A 21 -6.55 -4.65 -7.14
C HIS A 21 -7.70 -4.03 -7.95
N HIS A 22 -8.65 -3.36 -7.30
CA HIS A 22 -9.76 -2.69 -7.97
C HIS A 22 -9.47 -1.21 -8.29
N GLY A 23 -8.21 -0.76 -8.18
CA GLY A 23 -7.81 0.62 -8.45
C GLY A 23 -8.36 1.64 -7.44
N LEU A 24 -8.84 1.18 -6.29
CA LEU A 24 -9.43 2.02 -5.25
C LEU A 24 -8.37 2.46 -4.24
N ALA A 25 -7.29 3.10 -4.72
CA ALA A 25 -6.13 3.43 -3.89
C ALA A 25 -6.48 4.33 -2.70
N ASP A 26 -7.35 5.31 -2.86
CA ASP A 26 -7.78 6.18 -1.74
C ASP A 26 -8.42 5.38 -0.61
N LYS A 27 -9.25 4.39 -0.95
CA LYS A 27 -9.89 3.51 0.03
C LYS A 27 -8.88 2.57 0.67
N ALA A 28 -7.93 2.04 -0.11
CA ALA A 28 -6.86 1.18 0.41
C ALA A 28 -5.98 1.94 1.42
N LEU A 29 -5.57 3.17 1.07
CA LEU A 29 -4.77 4.04 1.92
C LEU A 29 -5.54 4.51 3.17
N LYS A 30 -6.85 4.75 3.03
CA LYS A 30 -7.73 5.03 4.17
C LYS A 30 -7.77 3.84 5.13
N LEU A 31 -7.97 2.62 4.63
CA LEU A 31 -7.95 1.43 5.49
C LEU A 31 -6.58 1.21 6.14
N PHE A 32 -5.49 1.49 5.44
CA PHE A 32 -4.16 1.45 6.04
C PHE A 32 -4.03 2.45 7.21
N ARG A 33 -4.55 3.68 7.06
CA ARG A 33 -4.59 4.65 8.16
C ARG A 33 -5.43 4.13 9.32
N GLU A 34 -6.64 3.62 9.06
CA GLU A 34 -7.51 3.06 10.09
C GLU A 34 -6.86 1.86 10.82
N MET A 35 -6.06 1.05 10.12
CA MET A 35 -5.28 -0.03 10.72
C MET A 35 -4.25 0.50 11.73
N LEU A 36 -3.56 1.58 11.39
CA LEU A 36 -2.59 2.25 12.28
C LEU A 36 -3.29 2.89 13.48
N ASP A 37 -4.42 3.57 13.26
CA ASP A 37 -5.20 4.23 14.31
C ASP A 37 -5.81 3.20 15.28
N ALA A 38 -6.07 1.98 14.82
CA ALA A 38 -6.47 0.83 15.63
C ALA A 38 -5.30 0.10 16.31
N GLU A 39 -4.09 0.68 16.27
CA GLU A 39 -2.85 0.12 16.84
C GLU A 39 -2.48 -1.28 16.30
N VAL A 40 -3.01 -1.66 15.13
CA VAL A 40 -2.67 -2.93 14.49
C VAL A 40 -1.40 -2.74 13.68
N LYS A 41 -0.35 -3.48 14.05
CA LYS A 41 0.95 -3.37 13.38
C LYS A 41 0.86 -3.84 11.91
N PRO A 42 1.26 -2.99 10.94
CA PRO A 42 1.41 -3.43 9.57
C PRO A 42 2.56 -4.42 9.45
N ASN A 43 2.52 -5.25 8.41
CA ASN A 43 3.60 -6.16 8.06
C ASN A 43 4.00 -5.98 6.59
N SER A 44 4.97 -6.78 6.16
CA SER A 44 5.45 -6.82 4.77
C SER A 44 4.28 -6.88 3.76
N VAL A 45 3.31 -7.78 3.97
CA VAL A 45 2.14 -7.92 3.09
C VAL A 45 1.25 -6.68 3.08
N THR A 46 1.07 -6.00 4.22
CA THR A 46 0.34 -4.72 4.28
C THR A 46 0.97 -3.69 3.36
N PHE A 47 2.30 -3.58 3.40
CA PHE A 47 3.05 -2.61 2.61
C PHE A 47 3.05 -2.93 1.12
N LEU A 48 3.21 -4.20 0.75
CA LEU A 48 3.02 -4.63 -0.64
C LEU A 48 1.67 -4.19 -1.20
N ALA A 49 0.59 -4.35 -0.42
CA ALA A 49 -0.75 -4.01 -0.86
C ALA A 49 -0.93 -2.50 -1.10
N VAL A 50 -0.45 -1.65 -0.19
CA VAL A 50 -0.53 -0.18 -0.36
C VAL A 50 0.42 0.35 -1.43
N LEU A 51 1.61 -0.23 -1.60
CA LEU A 51 2.52 0.15 -2.69
C LEU A 51 1.96 -0.23 -4.06
N SER A 52 1.34 -1.41 -4.16
CA SER A 52 0.61 -1.82 -5.37
C SER A 52 -0.53 -0.85 -5.68
N ALA A 53 -1.25 -0.37 -4.65
CA ALA A 53 -2.33 0.60 -4.84
C ALA A 53 -1.78 1.92 -5.38
N CYS A 54 -0.67 2.41 -4.82
CA CYS A 54 0.02 3.59 -5.32
C CYS A 54 0.48 3.42 -6.78
N SER A 55 1.05 2.27 -7.12
CA SER A 55 1.50 1.93 -8.48
C SER A 55 0.36 1.99 -9.49
N HIS A 56 -0.78 1.36 -9.20
CA HIS A 56 -1.94 1.36 -10.09
C HIS A 56 -2.58 2.74 -10.27
N SER A 57 -2.52 3.59 -9.24
CA SER A 57 -3.12 4.93 -9.27
C SER A 57 -2.12 6.06 -9.56
N GLY A 58 -0.86 5.75 -9.89
CA GLY A 58 0.16 6.76 -10.20
C GLY A 58 0.54 7.67 -9.02
N LEU A 59 0.34 7.23 -7.78
CA LEU A 59 0.60 8.03 -6.58
C LEU A 59 2.09 7.97 -6.18
N ILE A 60 2.95 8.58 -6.99
CA ILE A 60 4.41 8.47 -6.89
C ILE A 60 4.94 8.90 -5.53
N THR A 61 4.64 10.14 -5.12
CA THR A 61 5.11 10.72 -3.85
C THR A 61 4.69 9.84 -2.68
N ARG A 62 3.44 9.36 -2.70
CA ARG A 62 2.91 8.52 -1.63
C ARG A 62 3.56 7.14 -1.58
N GLY A 63 3.82 6.53 -2.73
CA GLY A 63 4.53 5.25 -2.81
C GLY A 63 5.95 5.35 -2.24
N LEU A 64 6.69 6.42 -2.57
CA LEU A 64 8.03 6.67 -2.03
C LEU A 64 8.01 6.87 -0.51
N GLU A 65 7.06 7.66 0.01
CA GLU A 65 6.88 7.84 1.46
C GLU A 65 6.63 6.52 2.18
N LEU A 66 5.72 5.69 1.64
CA LEU A 66 5.37 4.40 2.23
C LEU A 66 6.54 3.41 2.19
N PHE A 67 7.27 3.36 1.08
CA PHE A 67 8.45 2.50 0.95
C PHE A 67 9.54 2.88 1.95
N LYS A 68 9.78 4.18 2.16
CA LYS A 68 10.71 4.68 3.17
C LYS A 68 10.22 4.36 4.60
N ALA A 69 8.94 4.57 4.86
CA ALA A 69 8.31 4.31 6.16
C ALA A 69 8.39 2.83 6.58
N MET A 70 8.41 1.88 5.63
CA MET A 70 8.61 0.45 5.95
C MET A 70 9.81 0.25 6.87
N LYS A 71 10.96 0.78 6.46
CA LYS A 71 12.22 0.59 7.19
C LYS A 71 12.33 1.54 8.37
N GLU A 72 12.03 2.82 8.16
CA GLU A 72 12.32 3.86 9.14
C GLU A 72 11.30 3.92 10.29
N THR A 73 10.03 3.67 10.00
CA THR A 73 8.94 3.79 10.98
C THR A 73 8.48 2.44 11.50
N HIS A 74 8.47 1.41 10.63
CA HIS A 74 7.91 0.10 10.99
C HIS A 74 8.96 -0.99 11.16
N SER A 75 10.24 -0.70 10.90
CA SER A 75 11.35 -1.66 10.96
C SER A 75 11.12 -2.94 10.13
N ILE A 76 10.40 -2.81 9.02
CA ILE A 76 10.14 -3.86 8.04
C ILE A 76 11.13 -3.71 6.90
N GLN A 77 11.85 -4.78 6.59
CA GLN A 77 12.75 -4.78 5.43
C GLN A 77 11.97 -5.05 4.14
N PRO A 78 12.16 -4.22 3.10
CA PRO A 78 11.57 -4.48 1.79
C PRO A 78 12.13 -5.76 1.17
N GLY A 79 11.23 -6.68 0.81
CA GLY A 79 11.52 -7.82 -0.08
C GLY A 79 11.43 -7.46 -1.56
N ILE A 80 11.75 -8.42 -2.43
CA ILE A 80 11.79 -8.24 -3.91
C ILE A 80 10.46 -7.72 -4.47
N GLU A 81 9.34 -8.20 -3.92
CA GLU A 81 7.99 -7.80 -4.29
C GLU A 81 7.73 -6.30 -4.10
N HIS A 82 8.31 -5.69 -3.06
CA HIS A 82 8.17 -4.25 -2.82
C HIS A 82 8.96 -3.43 -3.85
N TYR A 83 10.16 -3.89 -4.20
CA TYR A 83 10.97 -3.25 -5.24
C TYR A 83 10.29 -3.35 -6.60
N ILE A 84 9.68 -4.49 -6.94
CA ILE A 84 8.88 -4.65 -8.16
C ILE A 84 7.74 -3.62 -8.19
N SER A 85 6.97 -3.48 -7.09
CA SER A 85 5.92 -2.46 -7.01
C SER A 85 6.44 -1.03 -7.22
N MET A 86 7.64 -0.71 -6.71
CA MET A 86 8.26 0.60 -6.90
C MET A 86 8.73 0.83 -8.34
N ILE A 87 9.27 -0.20 -8.99
CA ILE A 87 9.66 -0.14 -10.41
C ILE A 87 8.41 0.09 -11.27
N ASP A 88 7.33 -0.64 -11.02
CA ASP A 88 6.07 -0.48 -11.74
C ASP A 88 5.50 0.94 -11.57
N LEU A 89 5.53 1.47 -10.34
CA LEU A 89 5.06 2.82 -10.03
C LEU A 89 5.85 3.88 -10.80
N LEU A 90 7.18 3.82 -10.74
CA LEU A 90 8.06 4.80 -11.39
C LEU A 90 8.03 4.65 -12.92
N GLY A 91 7.93 3.42 -13.44
CA GLY A 91 7.80 3.16 -14.87
C GLY A 91 6.48 3.68 -15.44
N ARG A 92 5.36 3.50 -14.73
CA ARG A 92 4.06 4.07 -15.12
C ARG A 92 4.07 5.59 -15.09
N ALA A 93 4.71 6.19 -14.11
CA ALA A 93 4.87 7.65 -14.04
C ALA A 93 5.59 8.25 -15.25
N GLY A 94 6.63 7.56 -15.76
CA GLY A 94 7.29 7.95 -17.01
C GLY A 94 6.32 7.94 -18.19
N LYS A 95 5.54 6.86 -18.34
CA LYS A 95 4.53 6.73 -19.40
C LYS A 95 3.39 7.75 -19.30
N LEU A 96 2.97 8.11 -18.08
CA LEU A 96 1.93 9.11 -17.89
C LEU A 96 2.38 10.49 -18.36
N LYS A 97 3.66 10.84 -18.15
CA LYS A 97 4.23 12.11 -18.65
C LYS A 97 4.38 12.16 -20.17
N GLU A 98 4.49 11.02 -20.84
CA GLU A 98 4.56 10.94 -22.31
C GLU A 98 3.18 11.07 -22.98
N ALA A 99 2.10 10.89 -22.22
CA ALA A 99 0.72 10.94 -22.72
C ALA A 99 0.04 12.32 -22.57
N GLU A 100 0.72 13.30 -21.98
CA GLU A 100 0.29 14.70 -21.79
C GLU A 100 0.87 15.62 -22.88
#